data_AF-F0R8A8-F1
#
_entry.id   AF-F0R8A8-F1
#
_cell.length_a   1.000
_cell.length_b   1.000
_cell.length_c   1.000
_cell.angle_alpha   90.00
_cell.angle_beta   90.00
_cell.angle_gamma   90.00
#
_symmetry.space_group_name_H-M   'P 1'
#
loop_
_entity.id
_entity.type
_entity.pdbx_description
1 polymer ?
#
loop_
_entity_poly.entity_id
_entity_poly.type
_entity_poly.pdbx_seq_one_letter_code
_entity_poly.pdbx_strand_id
1 'polypeptide(L)'
;MIIQGPEIYYAASCLILVVTSLFCALVRYFHMCRPFDEEETYFYPARKLVTIIYACFALPVVWLFRMDSPDAYFFMRVFLMLLLPGAGVLSFRRFFFSKTRHRRLIFVLSGIIPLVIILVCWIYGWIGGDTLYRHRDMLLLLIGGYSLLLTAMLLHTTSWLLRQIRLHMQEEYSNSEDFPVRFAGFVVFMPVLYQGAAWWLFITGDHDYNMWFQLAISVMHVVLLIRILHPQRKEYREVMEEAEELIAEKIETVLSDRESGSSLLSVDAMNELEAKIRVALTEDRLYLNPNLKIGELADAVKSNRKYVSIVMKERFGSFYKELNRLRIEAAVRYREEHPSASREEIATHCGFSNVRTYSRNLKSGMQDKNTEGQFKEIP
;
A
#
# COMPACT_ATOMS: atom_id res chain seq x y z
N MET A 1 34.46 19.65 -20.98
CA MET A 1 35.11 18.90 -19.90
C MET A 1 35.24 17.46 -20.37
N ILE A 2 36.45 16.98 -20.67
CA ILE A 2 36.66 15.57 -21.02
C ILE A 2 36.77 14.84 -19.69
N ILE A 3 35.74 14.08 -19.32
CA ILE A 3 35.73 13.30 -18.08
C ILE A 3 36.71 12.14 -18.28
N GLN A 4 37.78 12.06 -17.48
CA GLN A 4 38.78 11.00 -17.56
C GLN A 4 39.01 10.37 -16.19
N GLY A 5 39.32 9.07 -16.15
CA GLY A 5 39.60 8.36 -14.91
C GLY A 5 38.36 8.11 -14.04
N PRO A 6 38.50 8.07 -12.69
CA PRO A 6 37.43 7.65 -11.79
C PRO A 6 36.20 8.59 -11.75
N GLU A 7 36.36 9.85 -12.18
CA GLU A 7 35.27 10.83 -12.24
C GLU A 7 34.11 10.39 -13.15
N ILE A 8 34.38 9.55 -14.17
CA ILE A 8 33.35 8.98 -15.04
C ILE A 8 32.36 8.16 -14.21
N TYR A 9 32.84 7.38 -13.24
CA TYR A 9 31.98 6.54 -12.42
C TYR A 9 31.14 7.35 -11.44
N TYR A 10 31.70 8.43 -10.88
CA TYR A 10 30.96 9.36 -10.01
C TYR A 10 29.86 10.11 -10.76
N ALA A 11 30.16 10.55 -11.99
CA ALA A 11 29.17 11.16 -12.87
C ALA A 11 28.09 10.15 -13.27
N ALA A 12 28.47 8.92 -13.61
CA ALA A 12 27.54 7.86 -14.00
C ALA A 12 26.59 7.50 -12.85
N SER A 13 27.08 7.32 -11.61
CA SER A 13 26.22 7.03 -10.46
C SER A 13 25.21 8.15 -10.19
N CYS A 14 25.66 9.41 -10.32
CA CYS A 14 24.80 10.57 -10.15
C CYS A 14 23.73 10.66 -11.23
N LEU A 15 24.10 10.41 -12.50
CA LEU A 15 23.14 10.36 -13.59
C LEU A 15 22.12 9.23 -13.41
N ILE A 16 22.56 8.03 -12.99
CA ILE A 16 21.67 6.90 -12.68
C ILE A 16 20.67 7.28 -11.59
N LEU A 17 21.14 7.92 -10.50
CA LEU A 17 20.27 8.39 -9.43
C LEU A 17 19.24 9.40 -9.94
N VAL A 18 19.66 10.41 -10.70
CA VAL A 18 18.77 11.45 -11.24
C VAL A 18 17.70 10.83 -12.14
N VAL A 19 18.10 10.03 -13.12
CA VAL A 19 17.18 9.41 -14.11
C VAL A 19 16.21 8.47 -13.41
N THR A 20 16.72 7.57 -12.55
CA THR A 20 15.88 6.62 -11.81
C THR A 20 14.88 7.34 -10.92
N SER A 21 15.31 8.40 -10.23
CA SER A 21 14.43 9.14 -9.32
C SER A 21 13.36 9.93 -10.06
N LEU A 22 13.69 10.55 -11.20
CA LEU A 22 12.70 11.22 -12.05
C LEU A 22 11.69 10.22 -12.63
N PHE A 23 12.15 9.05 -13.09
CA PHE A 23 11.26 7.97 -13.52
C PHE A 23 10.31 7.54 -12.40
N CYS A 24 10.83 7.27 -11.20
CA CYS A 24 10.01 6.91 -10.04
C CYS A 24 9.02 8.01 -9.65
N ALA A 25 9.42 9.28 -9.74
CA ALA A 25 8.54 10.42 -9.47
C ALA A 25 7.37 10.47 -10.47
N LEU A 26 7.66 10.34 -11.77
CA LEU A 26 6.67 10.34 -12.84
C LEU A 26 5.68 9.17 -12.68
N VAL A 27 6.19 7.94 -12.56
CA VAL A 27 5.33 6.76 -12.36
C VAL A 27 4.47 6.92 -11.12
N ARG A 28 5.04 7.35 -9.99
CA ARG A 28 4.29 7.52 -8.75
C ARG A 28 3.21 8.58 -8.85
N TYR A 29 3.44 9.63 -9.63
CA TYR A 29 2.49 10.72 -9.85
C TYR A 29 1.32 10.28 -10.74
N PHE A 30 1.59 9.59 -11.84
CA PHE A 30 0.56 9.26 -12.82
C PHE A 30 -0.17 7.94 -12.55
N HIS A 31 0.43 7.03 -11.76
CA HIS A 31 -0.15 5.71 -11.52
C HIS A 31 -0.91 5.61 -10.19
N MET A 32 -2.15 5.14 -10.28
CA MET A 32 -2.98 4.62 -9.19
C MET A 32 -3.78 3.42 -9.71
N CYS A 33 -3.95 2.37 -8.89
CA CYS A 33 -4.72 1.20 -9.29
C CYS A 33 -6.21 1.54 -9.26
N ARG A 34 -6.96 1.22 -10.31
CA ARG A 34 -8.43 1.28 -10.28
C ARG A 34 -9.01 0.09 -9.51
N PRO A 35 -10.10 0.25 -8.74
CA PRO A 35 -10.87 1.49 -8.50
C PRO A 35 -10.36 2.33 -7.31
N PHE A 36 -9.19 2.00 -6.76
CA PHE A 36 -8.63 2.66 -5.55
C PHE A 36 -8.20 4.12 -5.78
N ASP A 37 -8.18 4.58 -7.03
CA ASP A 37 -7.97 5.97 -7.41
C ASP A 37 -9.11 6.89 -6.98
N GLU A 38 -10.34 6.38 -6.83
CA GLU A 38 -11.51 7.14 -6.37
C GLU A 38 -11.34 7.64 -4.92
N GLU A 39 -10.69 6.86 -4.07
CA GLU A 39 -10.40 7.19 -2.66
C GLU A 39 -8.89 7.44 -2.43
N GLU A 40 -8.27 8.29 -3.26
CA GLU A 40 -6.82 8.60 -3.23
C GLU A 40 -6.29 8.87 -1.80
N THR A 41 -7.00 9.69 -1.03
CA THR A 41 -6.55 10.15 0.29
C THR A 41 -6.47 9.02 1.31
N TYR A 42 -7.26 7.96 1.14
CA TYR A 42 -7.30 6.80 2.01
C TYR A 42 -6.27 5.74 1.63
N PHE A 43 -6.25 5.35 0.35
CA PHE A 43 -5.37 4.31 -0.18
C PHE A 43 -3.94 4.77 -0.44
N TYR A 44 -3.74 6.07 -0.73
CA TYR A 44 -2.47 6.66 -1.11
C TYR A 44 -2.13 7.98 -0.37
N PRO A 45 -2.21 8.03 0.97
CA PRO A 45 -2.18 9.28 1.76
C PRO A 45 -0.90 10.13 1.61
N ALA A 46 0.23 9.48 1.29
CA ALA A 46 1.53 10.12 1.12
C ALA A 46 2.00 10.25 -0.34
N ARG A 47 1.15 9.93 -1.34
CA ARG A 47 1.52 9.90 -2.76
C ARG A 47 2.29 11.14 -3.22
N LYS A 48 1.65 12.31 -3.12
CA LYS A 48 2.20 13.58 -3.61
C LYS A 48 3.51 13.94 -2.91
N LEU A 49 3.61 13.65 -1.61
CA LEU A 49 4.85 13.86 -0.85
C LEU A 49 5.97 12.96 -1.34
N VAL A 50 5.70 11.66 -1.53
CA VAL A 50 6.71 10.70 -2.04
C VAL A 50 7.14 11.04 -3.47
N THR A 51 6.22 11.51 -4.32
CA THR A 51 6.57 12.05 -5.64
C THR A 51 7.54 13.23 -5.53
N ILE A 52 7.28 14.19 -4.65
CA ILE A 52 8.16 15.34 -4.43
C ILE A 52 9.53 14.87 -3.91
N ILE A 53 9.56 13.92 -2.97
CA ILE A 53 10.81 13.36 -2.44
C ILE A 53 11.63 12.73 -3.58
N TYR A 54 11.03 11.88 -4.42
CA TYR A 54 11.72 11.33 -5.59
C TYR A 54 12.24 12.44 -6.53
N ALA A 55 11.44 13.48 -6.79
CA ALA A 55 11.88 14.59 -7.63
C ALA A 55 13.07 15.37 -7.02
N CYS A 56 13.15 15.51 -5.69
CA CYS A 56 14.28 16.16 -5.03
C CYS A 56 15.62 15.45 -5.27
N PHE A 57 15.63 14.12 -5.50
CA PHE A 57 16.85 13.39 -5.87
C PHE A 57 17.36 13.70 -7.29
N ALA A 58 16.68 14.56 -8.05
CA ALA A 58 17.22 15.16 -9.26
C ALA A 58 18.16 16.35 -8.99
N LEU A 59 18.09 16.99 -7.81
CA LEU A 59 18.92 18.15 -7.47
C LEU A 59 20.44 17.90 -7.55
N PRO A 60 20.97 16.70 -7.19
CA PRO A 60 22.35 16.29 -7.46
C PRO A 60 22.85 16.48 -8.89
N VAL A 61 21.97 16.66 -9.88
CA VAL A 61 22.36 16.91 -11.28
C VAL A 61 23.33 18.08 -11.43
N VAL A 62 23.32 19.06 -10.51
CA VAL A 62 24.29 20.17 -10.49
C VAL A 62 25.73 19.68 -10.50
N TRP A 63 26.02 18.56 -9.83
CA TRP A 63 27.34 17.94 -9.80
C TRP A 63 27.81 17.56 -11.20
N LEU A 64 26.93 17.01 -12.06
CA LEU A 64 27.27 16.60 -13.43
C LEU A 64 27.76 17.78 -14.30
N PHE A 65 27.28 18.98 -14.00
CA PHE A 65 27.62 20.19 -14.75
C PHE A 65 28.75 21.01 -14.11
N ARG A 66 29.04 20.79 -12.82
CA ARG A 66 29.95 21.61 -12.00
C ARG A 66 30.90 20.75 -11.16
N MET A 67 31.44 19.66 -11.74
CA MET A 67 32.36 18.75 -11.05
C MET A 67 33.66 19.43 -10.59
N ASP A 68 34.04 20.52 -11.27
CA ASP A 68 35.20 21.36 -10.95
C ASP A 68 34.98 22.28 -9.75
N SER A 69 33.73 22.45 -9.28
CA SER A 69 33.40 23.40 -8.22
C SER A 69 33.41 22.76 -6.82
N PRO A 70 34.22 23.31 -5.90
CA PRO A 70 34.15 22.96 -4.48
C PRO A 70 32.76 23.16 -3.85
N ASP A 71 32.00 24.17 -4.28
CA ASP A 71 30.64 24.44 -3.78
C ASP A 71 29.63 23.38 -4.24
N ALA A 72 29.74 22.89 -5.48
CA ALA A 72 28.93 21.77 -5.95
C ALA A 72 29.25 20.48 -5.17
N TYR A 73 30.52 20.26 -4.85
CA TYR A 73 30.93 19.14 -4.00
C TYR A 73 30.37 19.27 -2.57
N PHE A 74 30.47 20.46 -1.99
CA PHE A 74 29.90 20.76 -0.68
C PHE A 74 28.41 20.44 -0.63
N PHE A 75 27.66 20.85 -1.66
CA PHE A 75 26.24 20.52 -1.80
C PHE A 75 26.00 19.00 -1.78
N MET A 76 26.76 18.23 -2.58
CA MET A 76 26.64 16.76 -2.63
C MET A 76 26.86 16.11 -1.26
N ARG A 77 27.78 16.65 -0.46
CA ARG A 77 28.11 16.15 0.89
C ARG A 77 26.98 16.36 1.90
N VAL A 78 26.25 17.47 1.81
CA VAL A 78 25.22 17.84 2.81
C VAL A 78 23.79 17.48 2.39
N PHE A 79 23.55 17.29 1.10
CA PHE A 79 22.21 17.12 0.52
C PHE A 79 21.41 15.98 1.17
N LEU A 80 21.93 14.75 1.16
CA LEU A 80 21.21 13.58 1.67
C LEU A 80 20.97 13.66 3.18
N MET A 81 21.94 14.22 3.91
CA MET A 81 21.86 14.41 5.35
C MET A 81 20.71 15.33 5.76
N LEU A 82 20.43 16.37 4.96
CA LEU A 82 19.31 17.30 5.17
C LEU A 82 17.98 16.75 4.66
N LEU A 83 17.97 16.04 3.52
CA LEU A 83 16.74 15.58 2.87
C LEU A 83 16.13 14.36 3.56
N LEU A 84 16.94 13.33 3.84
CA LEU A 84 16.46 12.02 4.31
C LEU A 84 15.67 12.04 5.64
N PRO A 85 16.10 12.78 6.70
CA PRO A 85 15.39 12.71 7.97
C PRO A 85 14.04 13.44 7.87
N GLY A 86 14.01 14.55 7.12
CA GLY A 86 12.77 15.25 6.78
C GLY A 86 11.81 14.38 5.97
N ALA A 87 12.30 13.76 4.91
CA ALA A 87 11.55 12.84 4.07
C ALA A 87 10.95 11.68 4.90
N GLY A 88 11.73 11.06 5.79
CA GLY A 88 11.28 9.99 6.67
C GLY A 88 10.21 10.44 7.67
N VAL A 89 10.44 11.54 8.40
CA VAL A 89 9.50 12.08 9.39
C VAL A 89 8.17 12.45 8.73
N LEU A 90 8.21 13.17 7.62
CA LEU A 90 7.01 13.61 6.92
C LEU A 90 6.25 12.44 6.29
N SER A 91 6.95 11.48 5.68
CA SER A 91 6.33 10.30 5.07
C SER A 91 5.62 9.44 6.11
N PHE A 92 6.29 9.12 7.22
CA PHE A 92 5.67 8.32 8.28
C PHE A 92 4.48 9.04 8.91
N ARG A 93 4.61 10.34 9.18
CA ARG A 93 3.48 11.12 9.72
C ARG A 93 2.32 11.21 8.77
N ARG A 94 2.57 11.44 7.48
CA ARG A 94 1.50 11.55 6.49
C ARG A 94 0.79 10.23 6.26
N PHE A 95 1.54 9.12 6.25
CA PHE A 95 1.02 7.80 5.91
C PHE A 95 0.39 7.07 7.12
N PHE A 96 1.09 7.05 8.26
CA PHE A 96 0.67 6.30 9.45
C PHE A 96 -0.08 7.16 10.49
N PHE A 97 0.11 8.49 10.50
CA PHE A 97 -0.27 9.33 11.64
C PHE A 97 -1.04 10.59 11.24
N SER A 98 -2.28 10.44 10.77
CA SER A 98 -3.08 11.57 10.24
C SER A 98 -3.46 12.64 11.28
N LYS A 99 -3.59 12.27 12.56
CA LYS A 99 -4.10 13.12 13.66
C LYS A 99 -3.06 13.35 14.79
N THR A 100 -1.94 14.00 14.50
CA THR A 100 -0.92 14.34 15.53
C THR A 100 -0.94 15.81 15.96
N ARG A 101 -0.72 16.06 17.25
CA ARG A 101 -0.40 17.39 17.82
C ARG A 101 0.88 17.97 17.17
N HIS A 102 0.98 19.29 17.07
CA HIS A 102 2.13 20.04 16.51
C HIS A 102 2.47 19.79 15.02
N ARG A 103 1.51 19.33 14.20
CA ARG A 103 1.72 19.02 12.77
C ARG A 103 2.39 20.14 11.97
N ARG A 104 2.00 21.40 12.18
CA ARG A 104 2.57 22.57 11.47
C ARG A 104 4.03 22.80 11.82
N LEU A 105 4.37 22.79 13.11
CA LEU A 105 5.75 23.01 13.57
C LEU A 105 6.68 21.94 12.98
N ILE A 106 6.28 20.68 13.04
CA ILE A 106 7.10 19.59 12.51
C ILE A 106 7.22 19.68 10.99
N PHE A 107 6.16 20.08 10.28
CA PHE A 107 6.25 20.33 8.85
C PHE A 107 7.24 21.46 8.50
N VAL A 108 7.27 22.53 9.28
CA VAL A 108 8.25 23.62 9.10
C VAL A 108 9.66 23.13 9.41
N LEU A 109 9.87 22.53 10.59
CA LEU A 109 11.18 22.11 11.07
C LEU A 109 11.79 20.96 10.27
N SER A 110 11.00 20.01 9.79
CA SER A 110 11.50 18.83 9.05
C SER A 110 11.26 18.90 7.54
N GLY A 111 10.51 19.89 7.05
CA GLY A 111 10.20 20.06 5.63
C GLY A 111 10.72 21.36 5.06
N ILE A 112 10.17 22.49 5.52
CA ILE A 112 10.45 23.80 4.90
C ILE A 112 11.91 24.24 5.13
N ILE A 113 12.38 24.24 6.39
CA ILE A 113 13.72 24.74 6.71
C ILE A 113 14.83 23.93 6.01
N PRO A 114 14.83 22.58 6.02
CA PRO A 114 15.84 21.81 5.30
C PRO A 114 15.80 22.07 3.80
N LEU A 115 14.61 22.18 3.19
CA LEU A 115 14.47 22.48 1.77
C LEU A 115 15.02 23.86 1.40
N VAL A 116 14.86 24.87 2.27
CA VAL A 116 15.45 26.20 2.06
C VAL A 116 16.98 26.11 2.11
N ILE A 117 17.55 25.39 3.08
CA ILE A 117 19.01 25.21 3.18
C ILE A 117 19.53 24.46 1.95
N ILE A 118 18.87 23.36 1.55
CA ILE A 118 19.19 22.61 0.34
C ILE A 118 19.15 23.52 -0.89
N LEU A 119 18.12 24.35 -1.02
CA LEU A 119 17.97 25.27 -2.16
C LEU A 119 19.10 26.29 -2.21
N VAL A 120 19.49 26.87 -1.07
CA VAL A 120 20.62 27.80 -1.00
C VAL A 120 21.92 27.09 -1.42
N CYS A 121 22.22 25.93 -0.86
CA CYS A 121 23.41 25.16 -1.25
C CYS A 121 23.40 24.76 -2.73
N TRP A 122 22.22 24.41 -3.26
CA TRP A 122 22.04 24.06 -4.68
C TRP A 122 22.28 25.24 -5.62
N ILE A 123 21.80 26.45 -5.25
CA ILE A 123 22.06 27.69 -6.01
C ILE A 123 23.56 27.99 -6.07
N TYR A 124 24.25 27.91 -4.93
CA TYR A 124 25.71 28.10 -4.90
C TYR A 124 26.45 27.00 -5.68
N GLY A 125 25.97 25.76 -5.65
CA GLY A 125 26.49 24.69 -6.51
C GLY A 125 26.43 25.04 -8.00
N TRP A 126 25.36 25.68 -8.47
CA TRP A 126 25.23 26.14 -9.86
C TRP A 126 26.10 27.36 -10.17
N ILE A 127 26.12 28.35 -9.27
CA ILE A 127 27.02 29.51 -9.39
C ILE A 127 28.48 29.03 -9.50
N GLY A 128 28.82 27.94 -8.80
CA GLY A 128 30.15 27.36 -8.79
C GLY A 128 31.16 28.21 -8.01
N GLY A 129 32.43 27.83 -8.09
CA GLY A 129 33.49 28.42 -7.27
C GLY A 129 33.59 27.79 -5.88
N ASP A 130 34.03 28.58 -4.91
CA ASP A 130 34.48 28.15 -3.58
C ASP A 130 33.88 28.99 -2.43
N THR A 131 32.75 29.67 -2.65
CA THR A 131 32.17 30.58 -1.66
C THR A 131 31.69 29.83 -0.41
N LEU A 132 30.95 28.73 -0.58
CA LEU A 132 30.57 27.87 0.54
C LEU A 132 31.79 27.15 1.10
N TYR A 133 32.70 26.73 0.23
CA TYR A 133 33.90 26.01 0.63
C TYR A 133 34.82 26.82 1.56
N ARG A 134 34.97 28.14 1.34
CA ARG A 134 35.73 29.04 2.23
C ARG A 134 35.19 29.08 3.66
N HIS A 135 33.90 28.85 3.83
CA HIS A 135 33.22 28.83 5.14
C HIS A 135 32.81 27.42 5.58
N ARG A 136 33.40 26.37 4.97
CA ARG A 136 32.97 24.99 5.15
C ARG A 136 32.95 24.54 6.60
N ASP A 137 33.94 24.89 7.42
CA ASP A 137 34.03 24.34 8.78
C ASP A 137 32.89 24.87 9.67
N MET A 138 32.57 26.16 9.55
CA MET A 138 31.41 26.76 10.21
C MET A 138 30.10 26.19 9.67
N LEU A 139 29.95 26.07 8.35
CA LEU A 139 28.73 25.58 7.73
C LEU A 139 28.47 24.10 8.06
N LEU A 140 29.51 23.25 8.04
CA LEU A 140 29.42 21.85 8.44
C LEU A 140 29.02 21.75 9.92
N LEU A 141 29.54 22.59 10.81
CA LEU A 141 29.13 22.58 12.22
C LEU A 141 27.64 22.95 12.38
N LEU A 142 27.19 24.00 11.71
CA LEU A 142 25.78 24.45 11.78
C LEU A 142 24.81 23.43 11.15
N ILE A 143 25.12 22.95 9.95
CA ILE A 143 24.33 21.91 9.25
C ILE A 143 24.36 20.61 10.04
N GLY A 144 25.52 20.24 10.60
CA GLY A 144 25.70 19.10 11.48
C GLY A 144 24.79 19.15 12.70
N GLY A 145 24.84 20.26 13.45
CA GLY A 145 23.98 20.47 14.62
C GLY A 145 22.49 20.43 14.29
N TYR A 146 22.08 21.07 13.19
CA TYR A 146 20.69 21.04 12.75
C TYR A 146 20.25 19.63 12.29
N SER A 147 21.10 18.91 11.56
CA SER A 147 20.80 17.54 11.13
C SER A 147 20.74 16.55 12.29
N LEU A 148 21.44 16.81 13.40
CA LEU A 148 21.31 16.04 14.63
C LEU A 148 19.90 16.19 15.22
N LEU A 149 19.35 17.41 15.24
CA LEU A 149 17.97 17.66 15.63
C LEU A 149 16.99 16.90 14.72
N LEU A 150 17.19 16.95 13.39
CA LEU A 150 16.36 16.19 12.44
C LEU A 150 16.45 14.67 12.66
N THR A 151 17.67 14.17 12.93
CA THR A 151 17.91 12.75 13.24
C THR A 151 17.18 12.34 14.52
N ALA A 152 17.20 13.17 15.57
CA ALA A 152 16.45 12.91 16.80
C ALA A 152 14.93 12.85 16.54
N MET A 153 14.39 13.75 15.71
CA MET A 153 12.98 13.70 15.30
C MET A 153 12.65 12.43 14.50
N LEU A 154 13.56 11.99 13.64
CA LEU A 154 13.42 10.74 12.88
C LEU A 154 13.40 9.53 13.81
N LEU A 155 14.34 9.44 14.75
CA LEU A 155 14.41 8.35 15.74
C LEU A 155 13.17 8.33 16.63
N HIS A 156 12.68 9.49 17.07
CA HIS A 156 11.45 9.58 17.84
C HIS A 156 10.24 9.09 17.02
N THR A 157 10.10 9.52 15.77
CA THR A 157 9.00 9.10 14.89
C THR A 157 9.06 7.61 14.56
N THR A 158 10.27 7.07 14.36
CA THR A 158 10.52 5.64 14.12
C THR A 158 10.19 4.81 15.35
N SER A 159 10.64 5.24 16.54
CA SER A 159 10.32 4.60 17.82
C SER A 159 8.81 4.58 18.07
N TRP A 160 8.12 5.65 17.69
CA TRP A 160 6.67 5.72 17.79
C TRP A 160 5.99 4.74 16.83
N LEU A 161 6.45 4.63 15.58
CA LEU A 161 5.95 3.64 14.62
C LEU A 161 6.21 2.20 15.09
N LEU A 162 7.40 1.90 15.63
CA LEU A 162 7.70 0.60 16.22
C LEU A 162 6.78 0.26 17.40
N ARG A 163 6.48 1.26 18.25
CA ARG A 163 5.51 1.08 19.33
C ARG A 163 4.13 0.73 18.77
N GLN A 164 3.68 1.40 17.72
CA GLN A 164 2.39 1.10 17.09
C GLN A 164 2.36 -0.29 16.44
N ILE A 165 3.44 -0.70 15.77
CA ILE A 165 3.59 -2.06 15.23
C ILE A 165 3.48 -3.11 16.35
N ARG A 166 4.20 -2.93 17.46
CA ARG A 166 4.15 -3.85 18.61
C ARG A 166 2.75 -3.95 19.21
N LEU A 167 2.12 -2.80 19.42
CA LEU A 167 0.76 -2.71 19.97
C LEU A 167 -0.28 -3.43 19.09
N HIS A 168 -0.16 -3.32 17.76
CA HIS A 168 -1.06 -4.04 16.84
C HIS A 168 -0.82 -5.56 16.84
N MET A 169 0.40 -6.02 17.12
CA MET A 169 0.71 -7.46 17.21
C MET A 169 0.26 -8.09 18.53
N GLN A 170 -0.06 -7.29 19.56
CA GLN A 170 -0.46 -7.77 20.88
C GLN A 170 -2.00 -7.85 21.06
N GLU A 171 -2.79 -7.74 19.97
CA GLU A 171 -4.27 -7.85 19.95
C GLU A 171 -5.04 -6.89 20.86
N GLU A 172 -4.38 -5.89 21.46
CA GLU A 172 -4.97 -5.01 22.49
C GLU A 172 -5.88 -3.89 21.92
N TYR A 173 -6.26 -3.98 20.65
CA TYR A 173 -7.14 -3.03 19.97
C TYR A 173 -8.33 -3.77 19.34
N SER A 174 -9.51 -3.59 19.94
CA SER A 174 -10.80 -4.05 19.41
C SER A 174 -11.30 -3.25 18.19
N ASN A 175 -10.67 -2.10 17.92
CA ASN A 175 -10.91 -1.29 16.73
C ASN A 175 -9.79 -1.49 15.72
N SER A 176 -10.10 -2.17 14.62
CA SER A 176 -9.21 -2.32 13.47
C SER A 176 -9.18 -1.01 12.66
N GLU A 177 -8.57 0.05 13.18
CA GLU A 177 -8.05 1.06 12.27
C GLU A 177 -7.10 0.32 11.31
N ASP A 178 -7.29 0.52 10.01
CA ASP A 178 -6.65 -0.18 8.90
C ASP A 178 -5.12 0.10 8.83
N PHE A 179 -4.39 -0.25 9.88
CA PHE A 179 -2.98 -0.01 10.03
C PHE A 179 -2.19 -1.10 9.29
N PRO A 180 -1.37 -0.75 8.29
CA PRO A 180 -0.76 -1.74 7.42
C PRO A 180 0.55 -2.28 8.03
N VAL A 181 0.43 -3.16 9.03
CA VAL A 181 1.55 -3.69 9.84
C VAL A 181 2.69 -4.27 8.99
N ARG A 182 2.36 -5.08 7.98
CA ARG A 182 3.38 -5.71 7.10
C ARG A 182 4.20 -4.66 6.35
N PHE A 183 3.53 -3.66 5.78
CA PHE A 183 4.19 -2.56 5.10
C PHE A 183 5.00 -1.71 6.08
N ALA A 184 4.44 -1.41 7.25
CA ALA A 184 5.12 -0.66 8.32
C ALA A 184 6.42 -1.36 8.74
N GLY A 185 6.38 -2.68 8.98
CA GLY A 185 7.56 -3.47 9.33
C GLY A 185 8.64 -3.49 8.25
N PHE A 186 8.25 -3.44 6.97
CA PHE A 186 9.20 -3.34 5.85
C PHE A 186 9.90 -1.97 5.80
N VAL A 187 9.17 -0.86 5.98
CA VAL A 187 9.72 0.49 5.79
C VAL A 187 10.35 1.10 7.05
N VAL A 188 9.99 0.63 8.25
CA VAL A 188 10.29 1.34 9.52
C VAL A 188 11.77 1.63 9.74
N PHE A 189 12.67 0.71 9.38
CA PHE A 189 14.11 0.88 9.60
C PHE A 189 14.82 1.61 8.45
N MET A 190 14.22 1.69 7.26
CA MET A 190 14.90 2.23 6.07
C MET A 190 15.38 3.67 6.27
N PRO A 191 14.57 4.64 6.74
CA PRO A 191 15.03 6.01 6.92
C PRO A 191 16.21 6.13 7.90
N VAL A 192 16.22 5.33 8.97
CA VAL A 192 17.30 5.36 9.96
C VAL A 192 18.59 4.79 9.38
N LEU A 193 18.51 3.69 8.62
CA LEU A 193 19.66 3.12 7.92
C LEU A 193 20.25 4.10 6.90
N TYR A 194 19.40 4.72 6.08
CA TYR A 194 19.83 5.76 5.14
C TYR A 194 20.41 6.98 5.84
N GLN A 195 19.84 7.37 6.97
CA GLN A 195 20.37 8.49 7.75
C GLN A 195 21.76 8.18 8.29
N GLY A 196 22.02 6.97 8.80
CA GLY A 196 23.34 6.54 9.24
C GLY A 196 24.37 6.58 8.11
N ALA A 197 23.98 6.10 6.93
CA ALA A 197 24.81 6.17 5.72
C ALA A 197 25.09 7.62 5.29
N ALA A 198 24.09 8.51 5.36
CA ALA A 198 24.27 9.93 5.06
C ALA A 198 25.19 10.64 6.07
N TRP A 199 25.14 10.28 7.35
CA TRP A 199 26.11 10.76 8.35
C TRP A 199 27.53 10.31 8.04
N TRP A 200 27.70 9.06 7.58
CA TRP A 200 29.02 8.56 7.16
C TRP A 200 29.58 9.37 5.99
N LEU A 201 28.78 9.60 4.93
CA LEU A 201 29.16 10.48 3.82
C LEU A 201 29.50 11.88 4.30
N PHE A 202 28.69 12.44 5.20
CA PHE A 202 28.89 13.78 5.72
C PHE A 202 30.21 13.91 6.48
N ILE A 203 30.59 12.92 7.30
CA ILE A 203 31.84 12.94 8.07
C ILE A 203 33.05 12.74 7.15
N THR A 204 33.00 11.71 6.32
CA THR A 204 34.15 11.30 5.49
C THR A 204 34.37 12.20 4.29
N GLY A 205 33.30 12.65 3.62
CA GLY A 205 33.41 13.31 2.32
C GLY A 205 34.14 12.43 1.31
N ASP A 206 33.82 11.13 1.29
CA ASP A 206 34.42 10.16 0.38
C ASP A 206 33.60 10.04 -0.91
N HIS A 207 34.27 10.18 -2.06
CA HIS A 207 33.66 10.13 -3.39
C HIS A 207 33.26 8.71 -3.81
N ASP A 208 34.10 7.72 -3.50
CA ASP A 208 33.82 6.31 -3.79
C ASP A 208 32.62 5.83 -2.98
N TYR A 209 32.57 6.21 -1.70
CA TYR A 209 31.41 5.94 -0.85
C TYR A 209 30.14 6.58 -1.42
N ASN A 210 30.21 7.86 -1.81
CA ASN A 210 29.07 8.58 -2.38
C ASN A 210 28.53 7.87 -3.63
N MET A 211 29.42 7.42 -4.51
CA MET A 211 29.07 6.67 -5.72
C MET A 211 28.26 5.41 -5.39
N TRP A 212 28.79 4.55 -4.53
CA TRP A 212 28.10 3.32 -4.12
C TRP A 212 26.78 3.61 -3.40
N PHE A 213 26.76 4.66 -2.58
CA PHE A 213 25.57 5.06 -1.85
C PHE A 213 24.45 5.52 -2.80
N GLN A 214 24.78 6.31 -3.84
CA GLN A 214 23.81 6.73 -4.86
C GLN A 214 23.27 5.55 -5.68
N LEU A 215 24.12 4.58 -6.04
CA LEU A 215 23.68 3.36 -6.72
C LEU A 215 22.73 2.53 -5.84
N ALA A 216 23.06 2.37 -4.55
CA ALA A 216 22.19 1.67 -3.59
C ALA A 216 20.82 2.36 -3.44
N ILE A 217 20.80 3.69 -3.34
CA ILE A 217 19.56 4.48 -3.30
C ILE A 217 18.76 4.28 -4.60
N SER A 218 19.42 4.29 -5.76
CA SER A 218 18.76 4.11 -7.06
C SER A 218 18.05 2.76 -7.17
N VAL A 219 18.71 1.67 -6.78
CA VAL A 219 18.09 0.33 -6.73
C VAL A 219 16.89 0.34 -5.79
N MET A 220 17.05 0.93 -4.61
CA MET A 220 16.00 0.96 -3.60
C MET A 220 14.83 1.88 -3.96
N HIS A 221 15.04 2.92 -4.78
CA HIS A 221 13.95 3.70 -5.35
C HIS A 221 13.01 2.84 -6.18
N VAL A 222 13.55 1.96 -7.03
CA VAL A 222 12.75 1.03 -7.84
C VAL A 222 12.04 0.01 -6.95
N VAL A 223 12.74 -0.57 -5.98
CA VAL A 223 12.14 -1.52 -5.01
C VAL A 223 11.00 -0.86 -4.24
N LEU A 224 11.20 0.35 -3.73
CA LEU A 224 10.17 1.11 -3.03
C LEU A 224 9.01 1.46 -3.96
N LEU A 225 9.28 1.90 -5.19
CA LEU A 225 8.25 2.25 -6.17
C LEU A 225 7.30 1.07 -6.41
N ILE A 226 7.84 -0.12 -6.70
CA ILE A 226 7.06 -1.34 -6.94
C ILE A 226 6.17 -1.64 -5.73
N ARG A 227 6.71 -1.50 -4.51
CA ARG A 227 5.95 -1.74 -3.28
C ARG A 227 4.83 -0.72 -3.06
N ILE A 228 5.08 0.57 -3.30
CA ILE A 228 4.09 1.63 -3.02
C ILE A 228 3.13 1.91 -4.19
N LEU A 229 3.29 1.20 -5.32
CA LEU A 229 2.41 1.30 -6.48
C LEU A 229 1.00 0.78 -6.15
N HIS A 230 0.95 -0.31 -5.39
CA HIS A 230 -0.28 -0.91 -4.87
C HIS A 230 -0.64 -0.30 -3.51
N PRO A 231 -1.93 -0.11 -3.20
CA PRO A 231 -2.36 0.27 -1.87
C PRO A 231 -1.90 -0.75 -0.83
N GLN A 232 -1.54 -0.27 0.35
CA GLN A 232 -1.03 -1.13 1.44
C GLN A 232 -2.07 -1.43 2.52
N ARG A 233 -3.29 -0.92 2.34
CA ARG A 233 -4.45 -1.05 3.23
C ARG A 233 -5.02 -2.47 3.18
N LYS A 234 -5.60 -2.94 4.29
CA LYS A 234 -6.21 -4.27 4.44
C LYS A 234 -7.33 -4.49 3.43
N GLU A 235 -8.14 -3.46 3.17
CA GLU A 235 -9.25 -3.55 2.21
C GLU A 235 -8.78 -3.92 0.79
N TYR A 236 -7.66 -3.36 0.33
CA TYR A 236 -7.07 -3.75 -0.96
C TYR A 236 -6.75 -5.24 -1.00
N ARG A 237 -6.21 -5.76 0.11
CA ARG A 237 -5.82 -7.16 0.20
C ARG A 237 -7.02 -8.09 0.23
N GLU A 238 -8.08 -7.74 0.95
CA GLU A 238 -9.33 -8.50 0.95
C GLU A 238 -9.96 -8.54 -0.45
N VAL A 239 -9.98 -7.41 -1.17
CA VAL A 239 -10.47 -7.34 -2.57
C VAL A 239 -9.60 -8.17 -3.51
N MET A 240 -8.27 -8.15 -3.34
CA MET A 240 -7.36 -8.94 -4.17
C MET A 240 -7.48 -10.44 -3.90
N GLU A 241 -7.59 -10.85 -2.63
CA GLU A 241 -7.81 -12.25 -2.25
C GLU A 241 -9.18 -12.75 -2.81
N GLU A 242 -10.25 -11.94 -2.73
CA GLU A 242 -11.56 -12.25 -3.35
C GLU A 242 -11.44 -12.38 -4.88
N ALA A 243 -10.71 -11.47 -5.54
CA ALA A 243 -10.51 -11.51 -6.99
C ALA A 243 -9.66 -12.71 -7.44
N GLU A 244 -8.61 -13.07 -6.69
CA GLU A 244 -7.78 -14.24 -6.97
C GLU A 244 -8.57 -15.54 -6.81
N GLU A 245 -9.41 -15.66 -5.78
CA GLU A 245 -10.30 -16.81 -5.60
C GLU A 245 -11.30 -16.93 -6.77
N LEU A 246 -11.91 -15.82 -7.19
CA LEU A 246 -12.81 -15.78 -8.36
C LEU A 246 -12.10 -16.15 -9.67
N ILE A 247 -10.86 -15.70 -9.86
CA ILE A 247 -10.06 -16.05 -11.04
C ILE A 247 -9.71 -17.55 -11.01
N ALA A 248 -9.31 -18.09 -9.84
CA ALA A 248 -9.01 -19.50 -9.70
C ALA A 248 -10.23 -20.38 -9.98
N GLU A 249 -11.41 -20.00 -9.47
CA GLU A 249 -12.68 -20.67 -9.79
C GLU A 249 -13.01 -20.57 -11.28
N LYS A 250 -12.81 -19.39 -11.90
CA LYS A 250 -13.05 -19.20 -13.33
C LYS A 250 -12.09 -20.02 -14.20
N ILE A 251 -10.83 -20.17 -13.80
CA ILE A 251 -9.85 -21.01 -14.50
C ILE A 251 -10.25 -22.48 -14.36
N GLU A 252 -10.62 -22.94 -13.17
CA GLU A 252 -11.05 -24.32 -12.94
C GLU A 252 -12.31 -24.68 -13.76
N THR A 253 -13.28 -23.78 -13.82
CA THR A 253 -14.50 -23.96 -14.64
C THR A 253 -14.19 -23.98 -16.14
N VAL A 254 -13.29 -23.13 -16.64
CA VAL A 254 -12.88 -23.14 -18.06
C VAL A 254 -12.08 -24.41 -18.39
N LEU A 255 -11.22 -24.88 -17.49
CA LEU A 255 -10.49 -26.14 -17.68
C LEU A 255 -11.45 -27.34 -17.66
N SER A 256 -12.45 -27.34 -16.77
CA SER A 256 -13.47 -28.39 -16.76
C SER A 256 -14.36 -28.37 -18.01
N ASP A 257 -14.71 -27.18 -18.53
CA ASP A 257 -15.49 -27.03 -19.77
C ASP A 257 -14.69 -27.51 -20.99
N ARG A 258 -13.35 -27.36 -20.99
CA ARG A 258 -12.47 -27.86 -22.07
C ARG A 258 -12.21 -29.37 -22.02
N GLU A 259 -12.12 -29.96 -20.82
CA GLU A 259 -12.00 -31.42 -20.67
C GLU A 259 -13.34 -32.14 -20.86
N SER A 260 -14.47 -31.45 -20.70
CA SER A 260 -15.82 -32.03 -20.79
C SER A 260 -16.43 -31.96 -22.19
N GLY A 261 -15.66 -32.34 -23.20
CA GLY A 261 -16.19 -32.67 -24.54
C GLY A 261 -17.14 -33.87 -24.57
N SER A 262 -17.50 -34.48 -23.42
CA SER A 262 -18.62 -35.43 -23.36
C SER A 262 -19.37 -35.38 -22.02
N SER A 263 -20.70 -35.52 -22.12
CA SER A 263 -21.71 -35.66 -21.07
C SER A 263 -21.27 -36.50 -19.87
N LEU A 264 -21.42 -36.01 -18.63
CA LEU A 264 -20.98 -36.76 -17.44
C LEU A 264 -21.98 -36.88 -16.27
N LEU A 265 -23.20 -36.33 -16.35
CA LEU A 265 -24.25 -36.59 -15.35
C LEU A 265 -25.58 -36.90 -16.03
N SER A 266 -26.24 -37.97 -15.60
CA SER A 266 -27.66 -38.18 -15.94
C SER A 266 -28.50 -37.08 -15.29
N VAL A 267 -29.63 -36.75 -15.90
CA VAL A 267 -30.58 -35.75 -15.36
C VAL A 267 -30.98 -36.11 -13.92
N ASP A 268 -31.16 -37.40 -13.62
CA ASP A 268 -31.50 -37.89 -12.28
C ASP A 268 -30.40 -37.63 -11.25
N ALA A 269 -29.13 -37.81 -11.62
CA ALA A 269 -28.00 -37.53 -10.73
C ALA A 269 -27.84 -36.02 -10.45
N MET A 270 -28.18 -35.17 -11.42
CA MET A 270 -28.21 -33.72 -11.22
C MET A 270 -29.32 -33.31 -10.25
N ASN A 271 -30.51 -33.88 -10.38
CA ASN A 271 -31.65 -33.60 -9.51
C ASN A 271 -31.38 -34.05 -8.07
N GLU A 272 -30.78 -35.23 -7.87
CA GLU A 272 -30.40 -35.72 -6.55
C GLU A 272 -29.35 -34.81 -5.90
N LEU A 273 -28.35 -34.37 -6.68
CA LEU A 273 -27.31 -33.48 -6.18
C LEU A 273 -27.84 -32.08 -5.89
N GLU A 274 -28.77 -31.56 -6.70
CA GLU A 274 -29.48 -30.31 -6.44
C GLU A 274 -30.21 -30.36 -5.10
N ALA A 275 -30.92 -31.46 -4.82
CA ALA A 275 -31.63 -31.64 -3.55
C ALA A 275 -30.67 -31.62 -2.35
N LYS A 276 -29.54 -32.34 -2.45
CA LYS A 276 -28.51 -32.34 -1.38
C LYS A 276 -27.89 -30.97 -1.16
N ILE A 277 -27.59 -30.24 -2.23
CA ILE A 277 -27.07 -28.87 -2.16
C ILE A 277 -28.08 -27.95 -1.48
N ARG A 278 -29.36 -28.05 -1.82
CA ARG A 278 -30.41 -27.23 -1.22
C ARG A 278 -30.51 -27.49 0.28
N VAL A 279 -30.55 -28.75 0.71
CA VAL A 279 -30.55 -29.14 2.13
C VAL A 279 -29.32 -28.58 2.85
N ALA A 280 -28.13 -28.81 2.31
CA ALA A 280 -26.88 -28.36 2.91
C ALA A 280 -26.80 -26.83 3.05
N LEU A 281 -27.30 -26.09 2.06
CA LEU A 281 -27.34 -24.63 2.15
C LEU A 281 -28.45 -24.17 3.10
N THR A 282 -29.70 -24.61 2.95
CA THR A 282 -30.83 -24.02 3.68
C THR A 282 -31.08 -24.64 5.05
N GLU A 283 -31.12 -25.98 5.14
CA GLU A 283 -31.48 -26.70 6.36
C GLU A 283 -30.28 -26.76 7.32
N ASP A 284 -29.11 -27.15 6.82
CA ASP A 284 -27.87 -27.18 7.59
C ASP A 284 -27.26 -25.77 7.78
N ARG A 285 -27.85 -24.77 7.13
CA ARG A 285 -27.47 -23.35 7.21
C ARG A 285 -25.99 -23.10 6.95
N LEU A 286 -25.35 -23.88 6.07
CA LEU A 286 -23.94 -23.67 5.73
C LEU A 286 -23.66 -22.25 5.22
N TYR A 287 -24.67 -21.55 4.70
CA TYR A 287 -24.53 -20.16 4.29
C TYR A 287 -24.09 -19.21 5.41
N LEU A 288 -24.29 -19.58 6.68
CA LEU A 288 -23.86 -18.80 7.84
C LEU A 288 -22.36 -18.85 8.08
N ASN A 289 -21.65 -19.83 7.51
CA ASN A 289 -20.19 -19.85 7.58
C ASN A 289 -19.62 -18.77 6.63
N PRO A 290 -18.93 -17.73 7.16
CA PRO A 290 -18.38 -16.65 6.33
C PRO A 290 -17.29 -17.13 5.37
N ASN A 291 -16.64 -18.25 5.67
CA ASN A 291 -15.55 -18.81 4.88
C ASN A 291 -15.98 -20.02 4.05
N LEU A 292 -17.29 -20.27 3.87
CA LEU A 292 -17.78 -21.42 3.11
C LEU A 292 -17.23 -21.42 1.68
N LYS A 293 -16.46 -22.45 1.34
CA LYS A 293 -15.93 -22.68 -0.02
C LYS A 293 -16.72 -23.75 -0.75
N ILE A 294 -16.70 -23.72 -2.09
CA ILE A 294 -17.40 -24.74 -2.89
C ILE A 294 -16.85 -26.17 -2.68
N GLY A 295 -15.57 -26.29 -2.30
CA GLY A 295 -14.98 -27.55 -1.87
C GLY A 295 -15.60 -28.09 -0.59
N GLU A 296 -15.80 -27.23 0.42
CA GLU A 296 -16.47 -27.60 1.67
C GLU A 296 -17.94 -27.97 1.45
N LEU A 297 -18.63 -27.27 0.52
CA LEU A 297 -19.98 -27.68 0.10
C LEU A 297 -19.97 -29.06 -0.56
N ALA A 298 -18.96 -29.37 -1.38
CA ALA A 298 -18.82 -30.66 -2.02
C ALA A 298 -18.58 -31.80 -1.03
N ASP A 299 -17.74 -31.55 -0.03
CA ASP A 299 -17.51 -32.47 1.08
C ASP A 299 -18.80 -32.70 1.88
N ALA A 300 -19.56 -31.64 2.16
CA ALA A 300 -20.82 -31.72 2.89
C ALA A 300 -21.88 -32.57 2.15
N VAL A 301 -22.01 -32.40 0.83
CA VAL A 301 -22.96 -33.18 0.02
C VAL A 301 -22.40 -34.53 -0.45
N LYS A 302 -21.19 -34.89 0.00
CA LYS A 302 -20.46 -36.12 -0.36
C LYS A 302 -20.38 -36.33 -1.88
N SER A 303 -20.04 -35.27 -2.60
CA SER A 303 -19.90 -35.30 -4.05
C SER A 303 -18.56 -34.70 -4.47
N ASN A 304 -18.20 -34.89 -5.73
CA ASN A 304 -17.02 -34.24 -6.28
C ASN A 304 -17.31 -32.76 -6.51
N ARG A 305 -16.36 -31.88 -6.14
CA ARG A 305 -16.38 -30.44 -6.41
C ARG A 305 -16.81 -30.11 -7.85
N LYS A 306 -16.35 -30.89 -8.83
CA LYS A 306 -16.74 -30.76 -10.24
C LYS A 306 -18.26 -30.84 -10.45
N TYR A 307 -18.92 -31.85 -9.88
CA TYR A 307 -20.36 -32.05 -10.05
C TYR A 307 -21.19 -31.00 -9.30
N VAL A 308 -20.73 -30.60 -8.13
CA VAL A 308 -21.38 -29.52 -7.36
C VAL A 308 -21.28 -28.19 -8.10
N SER A 309 -20.13 -27.87 -8.68
CA SER A 309 -19.95 -26.65 -9.48
C SER A 309 -20.87 -26.62 -10.71
N ILE A 310 -21.00 -27.74 -11.43
CA ILE A 310 -21.92 -27.87 -12.58
C ILE A 310 -23.37 -27.63 -12.15
N VAL A 311 -23.84 -28.34 -11.12
CA VAL A 311 -25.22 -28.20 -10.63
C VAL A 311 -25.49 -26.79 -10.10
N MET A 312 -24.53 -26.19 -9.35
CA MET A 312 -24.64 -24.80 -8.89
C MET A 312 -24.81 -23.82 -10.06
N LYS A 313 -24.02 -23.97 -11.12
CA LYS A 313 -24.08 -23.10 -12.30
C LYS A 313 -25.41 -23.26 -13.05
N GLU A 314 -25.83 -24.50 -13.30
CA GLU A 314 -27.02 -24.78 -14.11
C GLU A 314 -28.36 -24.53 -13.38
N ARG A 315 -28.41 -24.75 -12.07
CA ARG A 315 -29.67 -24.70 -11.30
C ARG A 315 -29.79 -23.46 -10.40
N PHE A 316 -28.66 -22.90 -9.96
CA PHE A 316 -28.61 -21.78 -9.00
C PHE A 316 -27.89 -20.53 -9.58
N GLY A 317 -27.39 -20.61 -10.82
CA GLY A 317 -26.66 -19.55 -11.50
C GLY A 317 -25.19 -19.45 -11.09
N SER A 318 -24.91 -19.11 -9.83
CA SER A 318 -23.54 -19.17 -9.28
C SER A 318 -23.55 -19.41 -7.78
N PHE A 319 -22.50 -20.06 -7.28
CA PHE A 319 -22.34 -20.36 -5.86
C PHE A 319 -22.42 -19.10 -4.99
N TYR A 320 -21.66 -18.06 -5.33
CA TYR A 320 -21.63 -16.82 -4.56
C TYR A 320 -22.95 -16.04 -4.63
N LYS A 321 -23.63 -16.02 -5.79
CA LYS A 321 -24.92 -15.33 -5.91
C LYS A 321 -25.97 -15.99 -5.03
N GLU A 322 -26.07 -17.32 -5.07
CA GLU A 322 -27.04 -18.05 -4.26
C GLU A 322 -26.73 -17.94 -2.76
N LEU A 323 -25.45 -18.04 -2.39
CA LEU A 323 -24.98 -17.88 -1.02
C LEU A 323 -25.33 -16.49 -0.46
N ASN A 324 -25.03 -15.43 -1.22
CA ASN A 324 -25.34 -14.06 -0.80
C ASN A 324 -26.85 -13.79 -0.79
N ARG A 325 -27.63 -14.39 -1.69
CA ARG A 325 -29.10 -14.33 -1.65
C ARG A 325 -29.63 -14.87 -0.32
N LEU A 326 -29.20 -16.07 0.08
CA LEU A 326 -29.59 -16.69 1.35
C LEU A 326 -29.16 -15.88 2.57
N ARG A 327 -27.92 -15.35 2.57
CA ARG A 327 -27.41 -14.49 3.66
C ARG A 327 -28.20 -13.19 3.79
N ILE A 328 -28.60 -12.57 2.67
CA ILE A 328 -29.45 -11.36 2.69
C ILE A 328 -30.86 -11.69 3.19
N GLU A 329 -31.45 -12.81 2.77
CA GLU A 329 -32.75 -13.25 3.30
C GLU A 329 -32.71 -13.50 4.81
N ALA A 330 -31.63 -14.12 5.30
CA ALA A 330 -31.41 -14.29 6.73
C ALA A 330 -31.22 -12.95 7.45
N ALA A 331 -30.48 -12.01 6.87
CA ALA A 331 -30.27 -10.68 7.43
C ALA A 331 -31.56 -9.86 7.53
N VAL A 332 -32.45 -9.97 6.52
CA VAL A 332 -33.76 -9.32 6.55
C VAL A 332 -34.61 -9.88 7.70
N ARG A 333 -34.70 -11.21 7.84
CA ARG A 333 -35.44 -11.84 8.95
C ARG A 333 -34.86 -11.50 10.31
N TYR A 334 -33.53 -11.56 10.45
CA TYR A 334 -32.85 -11.25 11.70
C TYR A 334 -33.12 -9.81 12.16
N ARG A 335 -33.15 -8.86 11.22
CA ARG A 335 -33.49 -7.46 11.50
C ARG A 335 -34.95 -7.26 11.90
N GLU A 336 -35.88 -8.04 11.35
CA GLU A 336 -37.29 -8.00 11.75
C GLU A 336 -37.48 -8.55 13.17
N GLU A 337 -36.79 -9.63 13.52
CA GLU A 337 -36.80 -10.22 14.87
C GLU A 337 -36.04 -9.37 15.89
N HIS A 338 -35.00 -8.64 15.47
CA HIS A 338 -34.16 -7.81 16.33
C HIS A 338 -34.04 -6.37 15.77
N PRO A 339 -35.07 -5.52 15.91
CA PRO A 339 -35.06 -4.16 15.34
C PRO A 339 -33.95 -3.24 15.86
N SER A 340 -33.38 -3.56 17.03
CA SER A 340 -32.29 -2.81 17.66
C SER A 340 -30.90 -3.34 17.32
N ALA A 341 -30.78 -4.43 16.56
CA ALA A 341 -29.49 -5.04 16.23
C ALA A 341 -28.64 -4.10 15.36
N SER A 342 -27.35 -4.03 15.65
CA SER A 342 -26.41 -3.23 14.86
C SER A 342 -26.14 -3.85 13.48
N ARG A 343 -25.65 -3.05 12.52
CA ARG A 343 -25.30 -3.58 11.19
C ARG A 343 -24.15 -4.59 11.25
N GLU A 344 -23.24 -4.37 12.20
CA GLU A 344 -22.12 -5.23 12.56
C GLU A 344 -22.60 -6.60 13.05
N GLU A 345 -23.55 -6.58 13.97
CA GLU A 345 -24.17 -7.78 14.54
C GLU A 345 -24.93 -8.58 13.48
N ILE A 346 -25.77 -7.92 12.69
CA ILE A 346 -26.53 -8.56 11.59
C ILE A 346 -25.57 -9.21 10.58
N ALA A 347 -24.52 -8.48 10.16
CA ALA A 347 -23.55 -8.99 9.20
C ALA A 347 -22.87 -10.26 9.72
N THR A 348 -22.41 -10.23 10.98
CA THR A 348 -21.72 -11.36 11.62
C THR A 348 -22.66 -12.56 11.78
N HIS A 349 -23.88 -12.33 12.26
CA HIS A 349 -24.87 -13.40 12.47
C HIS A 349 -25.36 -14.04 11.17
N CYS A 350 -25.27 -13.33 10.05
CA CYS A 350 -25.76 -13.82 8.76
C CYS A 350 -24.63 -14.32 7.84
N GLY A 351 -23.45 -14.58 8.39
CA GLY A 351 -22.33 -15.18 7.65
C GLY A 351 -21.62 -14.23 6.68
N PHE A 352 -21.71 -12.91 6.88
CA PHE A 352 -20.86 -11.96 6.17
C PHE A 352 -19.53 -11.78 6.91
N SER A 353 -18.44 -11.74 6.15
CA SER A 353 -17.10 -11.51 6.70
C SER A 353 -16.90 -10.11 7.27
N ASN A 354 -17.64 -9.10 6.76
CA ASN A 354 -17.64 -7.74 7.28
C ASN A 354 -18.90 -6.94 6.87
N VAL A 355 -19.11 -5.80 7.53
CA VAL A 355 -20.26 -4.91 7.31
C VAL A 355 -20.29 -4.28 5.93
N ARG A 356 -19.12 -4.03 5.32
CA ARG A 356 -19.02 -3.43 3.98
C ARG A 356 -19.56 -4.41 2.93
N THR A 357 -19.19 -5.68 3.00
CA THR A 357 -19.69 -6.77 2.14
C THR A 357 -21.19 -6.97 2.32
N TYR A 358 -21.68 -6.97 3.56
CA TYR A 358 -23.12 -6.99 3.84
C TYR A 358 -23.84 -5.80 3.18
N SER A 359 -23.33 -4.59 3.36
CA SER A 359 -23.92 -3.36 2.84
C SER A 359 -23.96 -3.31 1.32
N ARG A 360 -22.93 -3.83 0.65
CA ARG A 360 -22.85 -3.96 -0.81
C ARG A 360 -23.94 -4.91 -1.33
N ASN A 361 -24.02 -6.12 -0.77
CA ASN A 361 -24.98 -7.14 -1.20
C ASN A 361 -26.42 -6.76 -0.87
N LEU A 362 -26.66 -6.04 0.23
CA LEU A 362 -27.99 -5.55 0.59
C LEU A 362 -28.54 -4.59 -0.47
N LYS A 363 -27.72 -3.65 -0.96
CA LYS A 363 -28.11 -2.73 -2.04
C LYS A 363 -28.46 -3.46 -3.34
N SER A 364 -27.63 -4.43 -3.74
CA SER A 364 -27.86 -5.24 -4.94
C SER A 364 -29.11 -6.12 -4.81
N GLY A 365 -29.32 -6.76 -3.66
CA GLY A 365 -30.51 -7.59 -3.41
C GLY A 365 -31.82 -6.78 -3.35
N MET A 366 -31.77 -5.52 -2.90
CA MET A 366 -32.92 -4.62 -2.93
C MET A 366 -33.24 -4.11 -4.35
N GLN A 367 -32.24 -3.95 -5.22
CA GLN A 367 -32.45 -3.61 -6.64
C GLN A 367 -33.11 -4.76 -7.43
N ASP A 368 -32.69 -6.01 -7.21
CA ASP A 368 -33.31 -7.18 -7.84
C ASP A 368 -34.78 -7.34 -7.40
N LYS A 369 -35.10 -7.16 -6.11
CA LYS A 369 -36.49 -7.23 -5.61
C LYS A 369 -37.39 -6.05 -6.03
N ASN A 370 -36.82 -4.87 -6.27
CA ASN A 370 -37.56 -3.74 -6.87
C ASN A 370 -37.94 -3.99 -8.33
N THR A 371 -37.24 -4.90 -9.02
CA THR A 371 -37.54 -5.30 -10.41
C THR A 371 -38.68 -6.34 -10.46
N GLU A 372 -38.91 -7.08 -9.37
CA GLU A 372 -39.99 -8.07 -9.20
C GLU A 372 -41.26 -7.51 -8.51
N GLY A 373 -41.33 -6.20 -8.26
CA GLY A 373 -42.59 -5.52 -7.91
C GLY A 373 -43.15 -5.80 -6.51
N GLN A 374 -42.31 -6.03 -5.49
CA GLN A 374 -42.76 -6.06 -4.09
C GLN A 374 -41.96 -5.13 -3.15
N PHE A 375 -42.59 -3.97 -2.91
CA PHE A 375 -42.52 -3.08 -1.75
C PHE A 375 -41.51 -1.92 -1.65
N LYS A 376 -42.04 -0.86 -0.99
CA LYS A 376 -41.60 0.53 -0.85
C LYS A 376 -40.23 0.73 -0.20
N GLU A 377 -39.58 1.81 -0.64
CA GLU A 377 -38.39 2.41 -0.04
C GLU A 377 -38.49 2.49 1.49
N ILE A 378 -37.45 2.03 2.17
CA ILE A 378 -37.25 2.20 3.61
C ILE A 378 -35.96 3.03 3.78
N PRO A 379 -35.99 4.11 4.59
CA PRO A 379 -34.89 5.07 4.74
C PRO A 379 -33.62 4.51 5.39
#